data_AF-A0A6B1EW73-F1
#
_entry.id   AF-A0A6B1EW73-F1
#
_cell.length_a   1.000
_cell.length_b   1.000
_cell.length_c   1.000
_cell.angle_alpha   90.00
_cell.angle_beta   90.00
_cell.angle_gamma   90.00
#
_symmetry.space_group_name_H-M   'P 1'
#
loop_
_entity.id
_entity.type
_entity.pdbx_description
1 polymer ?
#
loop_
_entity_poly.entity_id
_entity_poly.type
_entity_poly.pdbx_seq_one_letter_code
_entity_poly.pdbx_strand_id
1 'polypeptide(L)'
;MRYDKNRFKIWALSHPFSLLWVLFPTFMFNELILGQRVPKVTLIEKKSDKPLEERCYIPCPHCETLNDARLWATKGNAFGHWFGLVCPSCYQIIPCLWNIFSLAILAITFPLWYFPVRFFRHRWIEKEKERLAKVLERPLIQAESINWSLRGTLYFGGFMYVFMVVIPQVWEVLKGGEWDWIMMFIGLPIWLVSGFVWGLFMRFFMNRKGKKTDGHESN
;
A
#
# COMPACT_ATOMS: atom_id res chain seq x y z
N MET A 1 16.10 8.27 15.15
CA MET A 1 16.13 6.80 15.10
C MET A 1 17.55 6.33 14.77
N ARG A 2 18.12 5.45 15.59
CA ARG A 2 19.38 4.77 15.29
C ARG A 2 19.06 3.42 14.64
N TYR A 3 19.68 3.12 13.50
CA TYR A 3 19.56 1.81 12.86
C TYR A 3 20.88 1.46 12.18
N ASP A 4 21.15 0.17 12.05
CA ASP A 4 22.34 -0.32 11.37
C ASP A 4 22.22 -0.11 9.85
N LYS A 5 23.00 0.86 9.32
CA LYS A 5 23.06 1.19 7.89
C LYS A 5 23.71 0.07 7.06
N ASN A 6 24.50 -0.80 7.66
CA ASN A 6 25.13 -1.94 6.97
C ASN A 6 24.12 -3.06 6.75
N ARG A 7 23.22 -3.29 7.72
CA ARG A 7 22.15 -4.28 7.64
C ARG A 7 20.93 -3.79 6.86
N PHE A 8 20.51 -2.54 7.06
CA PHE A 8 19.25 -2.01 6.51
C PHE A 8 19.46 -0.89 5.49
N LYS A 9 18.65 -0.90 4.44
CA LYS A 9 18.43 0.22 3.51
C LYS A 9 17.18 0.96 3.96
N ILE A 10 17.27 2.29 4.08
CA ILE A 10 16.12 3.12 4.41
C ILE A 10 15.30 3.43 3.16
N TRP A 11 13.99 3.31 3.31
CA TRP A 11 12.99 3.78 2.38
C TRP A 11 12.20 4.87 3.09
N ALA A 12 12.40 6.10 2.64
CA ALA A 12 11.74 7.30 3.16
C ALA A 12 11.16 8.10 1.99
N LEU A 13 10.70 9.33 2.28
CA LEU A 13 10.02 10.21 1.32
C LEU A 13 10.75 10.37 -0.02
N SER A 14 12.09 10.42 -0.05
CA SER A 14 12.87 10.61 -1.28
C SER A 14 12.80 9.43 -2.26
N HIS A 15 12.23 8.31 -1.86
CA HIS A 15 12.09 7.15 -2.74
C HIS A 15 10.90 7.32 -3.70
N PRO A 16 11.04 6.94 -4.99
CA PRO A 16 10.01 7.17 -6.01
C PRO A 16 8.58 6.71 -5.63
N PHE A 17 8.41 5.51 -5.09
CA PHE A 17 7.08 5.06 -4.66
C PHE A 17 6.50 5.86 -3.48
N SER A 18 7.33 6.38 -2.58
CA SER A 18 6.86 7.24 -1.48
C SER A 18 6.41 8.59 -2.02
N LEU A 19 7.12 9.14 -3.01
CA LEU A 19 6.68 10.33 -3.75
C LEU A 19 5.38 10.08 -4.51
N LEU A 20 5.29 8.93 -5.21
CA LEU A 20 4.07 8.54 -5.93
C LEU A 20 2.88 8.48 -4.96
N TRP A 21 3.05 7.90 -3.77
CA TRP A 21 2.01 7.89 -2.74
C TRP A 21 1.56 9.30 -2.34
N VAL A 22 2.50 10.23 -2.18
CA VAL A 22 2.22 11.61 -1.74
C VAL A 22 1.56 12.45 -2.82
N LEU A 23 1.96 12.26 -4.09
CA LEU A 23 1.62 13.15 -5.20
C LEU A 23 0.54 12.61 -6.14
N PHE A 24 0.18 11.33 -6.06
CA PHE A 24 -0.77 10.76 -7.01
C PHE A 24 -2.19 10.81 -6.42
N PRO A 25 -3.16 11.46 -7.09
CA PRO A 25 -4.47 11.77 -6.50
C PRO A 25 -5.30 10.53 -6.19
N THR A 26 -5.10 9.41 -6.89
CA THR A 26 -5.88 8.18 -6.64
C THR A 26 -5.61 7.58 -5.27
N PHE A 27 -4.44 7.79 -4.68
CA PHE A 27 -4.12 7.27 -3.33
C PHE A 27 -4.86 7.98 -2.21
N MET A 28 -5.41 9.17 -2.47
CA MET A 28 -6.29 9.84 -1.52
C MET A 28 -7.53 9.01 -1.20
N PHE A 29 -8.09 8.31 -2.18
CA PHE A 29 -9.23 7.42 -1.95
C PHE A 29 -8.84 6.29 -0.99
N ASN A 30 -7.65 5.72 -1.17
CA ASN A 30 -7.14 4.68 -0.27
C ASN A 30 -6.93 5.21 1.16
N GLU A 31 -6.40 6.42 1.33
CA GLU A 31 -6.19 7.01 2.65
C GLU A 31 -7.49 7.39 3.36
N LEU A 32 -8.40 8.11 2.68
CA LEU A 32 -9.59 8.67 3.31
C LEU A 32 -10.73 7.64 3.42
N ILE A 33 -10.95 6.84 2.38
CA ILE A 33 -12.08 5.91 2.33
C ILE A 33 -11.69 4.55 2.90
N LEU A 34 -10.61 3.95 2.40
CA LEU A 34 -10.18 2.61 2.83
C LEU A 34 -9.34 2.64 4.11
N GLY A 35 -8.84 3.80 4.54
CA GLY A 35 -7.96 3.93 5.69
C GLY A 35 -6.59 3.26 5.48
N GLN A 36 -6.13 3.08 4.25
CA GLN A 36 -4.79 2.54 3.98
C GLN A 36 -3.73 3.58 4.36
N ARG A 37 -2.68 3.15 5.07
CA ARG A 37 -1.57 4.01 5.46
C ARG A 37 -0.23 3.43 5.06
N VAL A 38 0.67 4.31 4.64
CA VAL A 38 2.07 3.99 4.37
C VAL A 38 2.93 4.64 5.46
N PRO A 39 3.80 3.91 6.17
CA PRO A 39 4.68 4.47 7.19
C PRO A 39 5.64 5.50 6.57
N LYS A 40 6.02 6.51 7.35
CA LYS A 40 6.97 7.55 6.92
C LYS A 40 8.36 6.98 6.61
N VAL A 41 8.72 5.90 7.30
CA VAL A 41 10.01 5.21 7.18
C VAL A 41 9.76 3.71 7.16
N THR A 42 10.36 3.02 6.19
CA THR A 42 10.46 1.57 6.12
C THR A 42 11.93 1.18 6.01
N LEU A 43 12.34 0.17 6.76
CA LEU A 43 13.68 -0.40 6.69
C LEU A 43 13.63 -1.71 5.89
N ILE A 44 14.50 -1.82 4.90
CA ILE A 44 14.61 -3.03 4.07
C ILE A 44 15.92 -3.72 4.41
N GLU A 45 15.87 -4.98 4.82
CA GLU A 45 17.09 -5.76 5.05
C GLU A 45 17.82 -6.03 3.73
N LYS A 46 19.13 -5.77 3.71
CA LYS A 46 19.98 -5.91 2.51
C LYS A 46 20.42 -7.36 2.29
N LYS A 47 20.70 -8.08 3.38
CA LYS A 47 21.34 -9.41 3.41
C LYS A 47 20.32 -10.50 3.74
N SER A 48 19.37 -10.72 2.84
CA SER A 48 18.36 -11.77 3.00
C SER A 48 17.94 -12.33 1.64
N ASP A 49 17.84 -13.65 1.51
CA ASP A 49 17.35 -14.34 0.29
C ASP A 49 15.82 -14.24 0.15
N LYS A 50 15.16 -13.63 1.14
CA LYS A 50 13.72 -13.45 1.16
C LYS A 50 13.26 -12.38 0.16
N PRO A 51 12.04 -12.50 -0.38
CA PRO A 51 11.44 -11.48 -1.23
C PRO A 51 11.22 -10.17 -0.46
N LEU A 52 11.00 -9.07 -1.20
CA LEU A 52 10.93 -7.72 -0.63
C LEU A 52 9.93 -7.61 0.52
N GLU A 53 8.75 -8.23 0.39
CA GLU A 53 7.66 -8.16 1.38
C GLU A 53 8.08 -8.69 2.76
N GLU A 54 8.92 -9.73 2.81
CA GLU A 54 9.32 -10.39 4.07
C GLU A 54 10.56 -9.77 4.73
N ARG A 55 11.26 -8.88 4.03
CA ARG A 55 12.46 -8.20 4.51
C ARG A 55 12.22 -6.72 4.80
N CYS A 56 10.96 -6.29 4.80
CA CYS A 56 10.55 -4.94 5.16
C CYS A 56 10.14 -4.88 6.63
N TYR A 57 10.66 -3.88 7.33
CA TYR A 57 10.39 -3.63 8.73
C TYR A 57 9.96 -2.17 8.92
N ILE A 58 9.01 -1.94 9.82
CA ILE A 58 8.48 -0.63 10.17
C ILE A 58 8.96 -0.28 11.58
N PRO A 59 9.88 0.69 11.69
CA PRO A 59 10.38 1.10 12.99
C PRO A 59 9.37 1.96 13.74
N CYS A 60 9.19 1.69 15.04
CA CYS A 60 8.45 2.57 15.92
C CYS A 60 9.38 3.68 16.46
N PRO A 61 9.05 4.97 16.30
CA PRO A 61 9.88 6.05 16.84
C PRO A 61 9.77 6.20 18.36
N HIS A 62 8.77 5.58 19.00
CA HIS A 62 8.49 5.73 20.43
C HIS A 62 9.23 4.70 21.29
N CYS A 63 9.26 3.44 20.85
CA CYS A 63 9.89 2.32 21.59
C CYS A 63 11.04 1.65 20.84
N GLU A 64 11.44 2.21 19.68
CA GLU A 64 12.52 1.72 18.81
C GLU A 64 12.38 0.27 18.31
N THR A 65 11.27 -0.39 18.59
CA THR A 65 10.99 -1.75 18.12
C THR A 65 10.83 -1.78 16.60
N LEU A 66 11.46 -2.77 15.96
CA LEU A 66 11.30 -3.09 14.55
C LEU A 66 10.14 -4.06 14.37
N ASN A 67 9.07 -3.60 13.71
CA ASN A 67 7.88 -4.41 13.46
C ASN A 67 7.96 -4.98 12.05
N ASP A 68 7.57 -6.23 11.84
CA ASP A 68 7.48 -6.82 10.49
C ASP A 68 6.39 -6.07 9.70
N ALA A 69 6.72 -5.60 8.48
CA ALA A 69 5.77 -4.84 7.66
C ALA A 69 4.53 -5.66 7.27
N ARG A 70 4.64 -7.00 7.29
CA ARG A 70 3.54 -7.92 6.95
C ARG A 70 2.38 -7.87 7.93
N LEU A 71 2.58 -7.32 9.13
CA LEU A 71 1.49 -7.02 10.07
C LEU A 71 0.42 -6.13 9.45
N TRP A 72 0.79 -5.29 8.47
CA TRP A 72 -0.13 -4.38 7.77
C TRP A 72 -0.22 -4.66 6.26
N ALA A 73 0.07 -5.90 5.83
CA ALA A 73 -0.02 -6.29 4.43
C ALA A 73 -1.47 -6.53 3.98
N THR A 74 -1.71 -6.46 2.66
CA THR A 74 -3.05 -6.55 2.04
C THR A 74 -3.78 -7.87 2.33
N LYS A 75 -3.04 -8.96 2.55
CA LYS A 75 -3.58 -10.28 2.93
C LYS A 75 -3.87 -10.43 4.42
N GLY A 76 -3.58 -9.41 5.23
CA GLY A 76 -3.76 -9.42 6.67
C GLY A 76 -4.59 -8.23 7.14
N ASN A 77 -3.94 -7.08 7.28
CA ASN A 77 -4.49 -5.91 7.95
C ASN A 77 -4.03 -4.61 7.28
N ALA A 78 -4.23 -4.43 5.97
CA ALA A 78 -3.78 -3.22 5.26
C ALA A 78 -4.71 -2.00 5.36
N PHE A 79 -5.98 -2.22 5.68
CA PHE A 79 -7.03 -1.20 5.61
C PHE A 79 -7.57 -0.83 6.99
N GLY A 80 -8.27 0.30 7.06
CA GLY A 80 -8.94 0.78 8.26
C GLY A 80 -8.02 1.48 9.28
N HIS A 81 -6.82 1.89 8.86
CA HIS A 81 -5.80 2.62 9.62
C HIS A 81 -5.96 4.14 9.55
N TRP A 82 -7.19 4.66 9.64
CA TRP A 82 -7.45 6.10 9.40
C TRP A 82 -6.61 7.03 10.26
N PHE A 83 -6.25 6.65 11.49
CA PHE A 83 -5.42 7.48 12.38
C PHE A 83 -3.92 7.15 12.35
N GLY A 84 -3.48 6.19 11.54
CA GLY A 84 -2.10 5.72 11.47
C GLY A 84 -1.96 4.26 11.91
N LEU A 85 -0.74 3.73 11.85
CA LEU A 85 -0.45 2.35 12.26
C LEU A 85 -0.18 2.31 13.77
N VAL A 86 -0.72 1.32 14.49
CA VAL A 86 -0.48 1.17 15.93
C VAL A 86 0.66 0.19 16.18
N CYS A 87 1.66 0.58 16.97
CA CYS A 87 2.77 -0.31 17.32
C CYS A 87 2.30 -1.41 18.30
N PRO A 88 2.61 -2.70 18.05
CA PRO A 88 2.21 -3.79 18.95
C PRO A 88 2.90 -3.75 20.31
N SER A 89 4.09 -3.15 20.41
CA SER A 89 4.88 -3.15 21.66
C SER A 89 4.53 -2.01 22.62
N CYS A 90 4.24 -0.82 22.09
CA CYS A 90 3.95 0.36 22.92
C CYS A 90 2.58 0.98 22.70
N TYR A 91 1.80 0.45 21.74
CA TYR A 91 0.47 0.94 21.35
C TYR A 91 0.37 2.41 20.93
N GLN A 92 1.52 3.05 20.69
CA GLN A 92 1.58 4.40 20.13
C GLN A 92 1.42 4.36 18.61
N ILE A 93 0.93 5.46 18.06
CA ILE A 93 0.74 5.63 16.62
C ILE A 93 2.10 5.87 15.95
N ILE A 94 2.42 5.04 14.97
CA ILE A 94 3.58 5.17 14.09
C ILE A 94 3.26 6.23 13.03
N PRO A 95 4.15 7.20 12.78
CA PRO A 95 3.93 8.26 11.81
C PRO A 95 3.86 7.71 10.39
N CYS A 96 2.81 8.11 9.67
CA CYS A 96 2.55 7.74 8.29
C CYS A 96 2.76 8.93 7.34
N LEU A 97 2.97 8.63 6.06
CA LEU A 97 2.88 9.60 4.99
C LEU A 97 1.42 10.05 4.82
N TRP A 98 1.28 11.27 4.32
CA TRP A 98 0.02 11.84 3.91
C TRP A 98 0.09 12.20 2.44
N ASN A 99 -0.97 11.88 1.71
CA ASN A 99 -1.18 12.39 0.37
C ASN A 99 -1.62 13.86 0.43
N ILE A 100 -1.08 14.68 -0.47
CA ILE A 100 -1.36 16.13 -0.49
C ILE A 100 -2.85 16.42 -0.77
N PHE A 101 -3.50 15.59 -1.60
CA PHE A 101 -4.91 15.73 -1.93
C PHE A 101 -5.80 15.32 -0.75
N SER A 102 -5.40 14.29 0.02
CA SER A 102 -6.08 13.96 1.28
C SER A 102 -6.08 15.14 2.24
N LEU A 103 -4.91 15.78 2.41
CA LEU A 103 -4.80 16.97 3.26
C LEU A 103 -5.62 18.14 2.72
N ALA A 104 -5.63 18.37 1.41
CA ALA A 104 -6.44 19.41 0.79
C ALA A 104 -7.94 19.18 1.01
N ILE A 105 -8.44 17.95 0.82
CA ILE A 105 -9.85 17.62 1.10
C ILE A 105 -10.17 17.82 2.57
N LEU A 106 -9.34 17.33 3.48
CA LEU A 106 -9.57 17.53 4.91
C LEU A 106 -9.57 19.02 5.27
N ALA A 107 -8.70 19.83 4.69
CA ALA A 107 -8.69 21.27 4.90
C ALA A 107 -9.98 21.95 4.38
N ILE A 108 -10.42 21.61 3.17
CA ILE A 108 -11.63 22.19 2.54
C ILE A 108 -12.90 21.76 3.28
N THR A 109 -12.96 20.51 3.75
CA THR A 109 -14.12 19.95 4.44
C THR A 109 -14.11 20.23 5.95
N PHE A 110 -13.11 20.95 6.46
CA PHE A 110 -13.11 21.41 7.85
C PHE A 110 -14.26 22.43 8.07
N PRO A 111 -15.03 22.37 9.17
CA PRO A 111 -14.88 21.49 10.34
C PRO A 111 -15.77 20.23 10.33
N LEU A 112 -16.38 19.84 9.21
CA LEU A 112 -17.40 18.79 9.14
C LEU A 112 -16.96 17.46 9.79
N TRP A 113 -15.70 17.07 9.61
CA TRP A 113 -15.14 15.83 10.15
C TRP A 113 -14.43 16.01 11.51
N TYR A 114 -14.22 17.24 11.98
CA TYR A 114 -13.47 17.52 13.20
C TYR A 114 -14.12 16.89 14.44
N PHE A 115 -15.42 17.11 14.62
CA PHE A 115 -16.16 16.58 15.76
C PHE A 115 -16.24 15.04 15.73
N PRO A 116 -16.68 14.39 14.62
CA PRO A 116 -16.66 12.93 14.53
C PRO A 116 -15.30 12.33 14.87
N VAL A 117 -14.22 12.86 14.29
CA VAL A 117 -12.86 12.37 14.54
C VAL A 117 -12.50 12.46 16.03
N ARG A 118 -12.77 13.60 16.67
CA ARG A 118 -12.46 13.80 18.09
C ARG A 118 -13.19 12.81 19.00
N PHE A 119 -14.47 12.53 18.71
CA PHE A 119 -15.26 11.59 19.51
C PHE A 119 -14.89 10.13 19.23
N PHE A 120 -14.69 9.72 17.98
CA PHE A 120 -14.49 8.31 17.64
C PHE A 120 -13.04 7.83 17.75
N ARG A 121 -12.06 8.73 17.87
CA ARG A 121 -10.63 8.36 17.90
C ARG A 121 -10.28 7.38 19.01
N HIS A 122 -10.80 7.56 20.23
CA HIS A 122 -10.47 6.65 21.35
C HIS A 122 -11.01 5.24 21.10
N ARG A 123 -12.29 5.12 20.71
CA ARG A 123 -12.92 3.83 20.36
C ARG A 123 -12.22 3.16 19.19
N TRP A 124 -11.79 3.95 18.21
CA TRP A 124 -11.04 3.42 17.07
C TRP A 124 -9.69 2.85 17.53
N ILE A 125 -8.96 3.55 18.40
CA ILE A 125 -7.66 3.07 18.91
C ILE A 125 -7.84 1.75 19.68
N GLU A 126 -8.86 1.63 20.53
CA GLU A 126 -9.16 0.39 21.25
C GLU A 126 -9.46 -0.75 20.29
N LYS A 127 -10.33 -0.52 19.31
CA LYS A 127 -10.65 -1.50 18.26
C LYS A 127 -9.42 -1.89 17.44
N GLU A 128 -8.50 -0.96 17.18
CA GLU A 128 -7.27 -1.24 16.44
C GLU A 128 -6.31 -2.12 17.26
N LYS A 129 -6.21 -1.91 18.58
CA LYS A 129 -5.44 -2.80 19.47
C LYS A 129 -5.98 -4.23 19.43
N GLU A 130 -7.30 -4.39 19.50
CA GLU A 130 -7.95 -5.71 19.40
C GLU A 130 -7.69 -6.38 18.04
N ARG A 131 -7.80 -5.61 16.94
CA ARG A 131 -7.48 -6.11 15.59
C ARG A 131 -6.03 -6.55 15.51
N LEU A 132 -5.10 -5.78 16.06
CA LEU A 132 -3.69 -6.08 16.05
C LEU A 132 -3.37 -7.34 16.86
N ALA A 133 -3.98 -7.52 18.02
CA ALA A 133 -3.83 -8.74 18.83
C ALA A 133 -4.18 -10.00 18.02
N LYS A 134 -5.32 -9.97 17.31
CA LYS A 134 -5.75 -11.07 16.42
C LYS A 134 -4.81 -11.31 15.23
N VAL A 135 -4.07 -10.29 14.79
CA VAL A 135 -3.09 -10.43 13.71
C VAL A 135 -1.80 -11.05 14.23
N LEU A 136 -1.39 -10.72 15.45
CA LEU A 136 -0.19 -11.28 16.09
C LEU A 136 -0.31 -12.78 16.40
N GLU A 137 -1.53 -13.26 16.65
CA GLU A 137 -1.81 -14.71 16.84
C GLU A 137 -1.68 -15.52 15.54
N ARG A 138 -1.70 -14.86 14.37
CA ARG A 138 -1.62 -15.53 13.07
C ARG A 138 -0.16 -15.70 12.66
N PRO A 139 0.17 -16.78 11.93
CA PRO A 139 1.47 -16.88 11.29
C PRO A 139 1.68 -15.72 10.32
N LEU A 140 2.90 -15.19 10.26
CA LEU A 140 3.26 -14.14 9.32
C LEU A 140 3.04 -14.64 7.89
N ILE A 141 2.39 -13.79 7.09
CA ILE A 141 2.05 -14.10 5.70
C ILE A 141 3.34 -14.37 4.94
N GLN A 142 3.43 -15.53 4.29
CA GLN A 142 4.54 -15.81 3.39
C GLN A 142 4.28 -15.15 2.04
N ALA A 143 5.34 -14.64 1.43
CA ALA A 143 5.27 -14.10 0.09
C ALA A 143 5.04 -15.25 -0.89
N GLU A 144 3.80 -15.39 -1.34
CA GLU A 144 3.45 -16.34 -2.40
C GLU A 144 4.13 -15.94 -3.71
N SER A 145 4.37 -16.94 -4.55
CA SER A 145 4.75 -16.76 -5.95
C SER A 145 3.57 -16.19 -6.75
N ILE A 146 3.31 -14.89 -6.58
CA ILE A 146 2.24 -14.21 -7.30
C ILE A 146 2.61 -14.17 -8.79
N ASN A 147 1.73 -14.71 -9.64
CA ASN A 147 1.82 -14.53 -11.09
C ASN A 147 1.39 -13.10 -11.46
N TRP A 148 2.33 -12.18 -11.31
CA TRP A 148 2.13 -10.75 -11.53
C TRP A 148 1.72 -10.41 -12.96
N SER A 149 2.17 -11.17 -13.97
CA SER A 149 1.74 -10.99 -15.37
C SER A 149 0.25 -11.28 -15.55
N LEU A 150 -0.24 -12.39 -14.99
CA LEU A 150 -1.67 -12.73 -15.08
C LEU A 150 -2.51 -11.74 -14.26
N ARG A 151 -2.05 -11.40 -13.05
CA ARG A 151 -2.78 -10.45 -12.21
C ARG A 151 -2.82 -9.05 -12.81
N GLY A 152 -1.70 -8.57 -13.35
CA GLY A 152 -1.64 -7.28 -14.04
C GLY A 152 -2.57 -7.25 -15.25
N THR A 153 -2.56 -8.29 -16.08
CA THR A 153 -3.39 -8.32 -17.30
C THR A 153 -4.88 -8.38 -16.97
N LEU A 154 -5.30 -9.32 -16.13
CA LEU A 154 -6.71 -9.57 -15.87
C LEU A 154 -7.31 -8.59 -14.85
N TYR A 155 -6.65 -8.41 -13.70
CA TYR A 155 -7.20 -7.55 -12.66
C TYR A 155 -6.96 -6.09 -12.99
N PHE A 156 -5.72 -5.67 -13.21
CA PHE A 156 -5.45 -4.26 -13.47
C PHE A 156 -5.93 -3.84 -14.87
N GLY A 157 -5.55 -4.57 -15.92
CA GLY A 157 -5.99 -4.26 -17.28
C GLY A 157 -7.51 -4.35 -17.45
N GLY A 158 -8.13 -5.42 -16.96
CA GLY A 158 -9.59 -5.58 -16.98
C GLY A 158 -10.32 -4.51 -16.16
N PHE A 159 -9.85 -4.20 -14.95
CA PHE A 159 -10.43 -3.14 -14.13
C PHE A 159 -10.35 -1.77 -14.82
N MET A 160 -9.20 -1.43 -15.39
CA MET A 160 -9.02 -0.16 -16.10
C MET A 160 -9.87 -0.09 -17.35
N TYR A 161 -10.03 -1.18 -18.11
CA TYR A 161 -10.95 -1.23 -19.24
C TYR A 161 -12.38 -0.93 -18.81
N VAL A 162 -12.86 -1.58 -17.76
CA VAL A 162 -14.22 -1.33 -17.24
C VAL A 162 -14.37 0.12 -16.79
N PHE A 163 -13.43 0.62 -16.00
CA PHE A 163 -13.56 1.93 -15.39
C PHE A 163 -13.35 3.09 -16.37
N MET A 164 -12.44 2.94 -17.34
CA MET A 164 -12.05 4.00 -18.26
C MET A 164 -12.76 3.94 -19.61
N VAL A 165 -13.33 2.79 -19.98
CA VAL A 165 -14.02 2.61 -21.28
C VAL A 165 -15.49 2.29 -21.06
N VAL A 166 -15.79 1.20 -20.32
CA VAL A 166 -17.18 0.72 -20.20
C VAL A 166 -18.06 1.68 -19.40
N ILE A 167 -17.62 2.15 -18.23
CA ILE A 167 -18.42 3.06 -17.38
C ILE A 167 -18.72 4.39 -18.09
N PRO A 168 -17.73 5.08 -18.72
CA PRO A 168 -18.00 6.29 -19.49
C PRO A 168 -18.97 6.06 -20.65
N GLN A 169 -18.83 4.96 -21.39
CA GLN A 169 -19.75 4.61 -22.47
C GLN A 169 -21.18 4.33 -21.98
N VAL A 170 -21.33 3.58 -20.88
CA VAL A 170 -22.64 3.40 -20.23
C VAL A 170 -23.25 4.75 -19.86
N TRP A 171 -22.45 5.68 -19.32
CA TRP A 171 -22.91 7.01 -18.95
C TRP A 171 -23.33 7.87 -20.15
N GLU A 172 -22.64 7.73 -21.28
CA GLU A 172 -22.98 8.39 -22.53
C GLU A 172 -24.30 7.88 -23.10
N VAL A 173 -24.50 6.56 -23.12
CA VAL A 173 -25.74 5.92 -23.56
C VAL A 173 -26.92 6.30 -22.66
N LEU A 174 -26.72 6.37 -21.34
CA LEU A 174 -27.75 6.84 -20.40
C LEU A 174 -28.17 8.30 -20.63
N LYS A 175 -27.32 9.12 -21.27
CA LYS A 175 -27.64 10.49 -21.67
C LYS A 175 -28.29 10.59 -23.06
N GLY A 176 -28.61 9.45 -23.67
CA GLY A 176 -29.19 9.38 -25.01
C GLY A 176 -28.15 9.31 -26.15
N GLY A 177 -26.89 9.07 -25.83
CA GLY A 177 -25.86 8.75 -26.84
C GLY A 177 -25.97 7.32 -27.37
N GLU A 178 -25.16 6.99 -28.36
CA GLU A 178 -25.05 5.65 -28.94
C GLU A 178 -23.82 4.92 -28.39
N TRP A 179 -23.80 3.59 -28.52
CA TRP A 179 -22.64 2.79 -28.13
C TRP A 179 -21.50 2.95 -29.15
N ASP A 180 -20.34 3.43 -28.69
CA ASP A 180 -19.12 3.37 -29.49
C ASP A 180 -18.44 2.00 -29.37
N TRP A 181 -18.93 1.06 -30.17
CA TRP A 181 -18.37 -0.29 -30.25
C TRP A 181 -16.88 -0.29 -30.68
N ILE A 182 -16.46 0.66 -31.51
CA ILE A 182 -15.07 0.73 -31.99
C ILE A 182 -14.14 1.06 -30.83
N MET A 183 -14.49 2.06 -30.03
CA MET A 183 -13.73 2.42 -28.83
C MET A 183 -13.69 1.27 -27.81
N MET A 184 -14.79 0.52 -27.64
CA MET A 184 -14.82 -0.64 -26.75
C MET A 184 -13.91 -1.77 -27.24
N PHE A 185 -14.00 -2.16 -28.51
CA PHE A 185 -13.20 -3.26 -29.07
C PHE A 185 -11.71 -2.91 -29.18
N ILE A 186 -11.36 -1.67 -29.47
CA ILE A 186 -9.95 -1.21 -29.51
C ILE A 186 -9.41 -0.97 -28.09
N GLY A 187 -10.24 -0.47 -27.18
CA GLY A 187 -9.86 -0.21 -25.79
C GLY A 187 -9.46 -1.48 -25.05
N LEU A 188 -10.15 -2.60 -25.29
CA LEU A 188 -9.89 -3.87 -24.62
C LEU A 188 -8.43 -4.36 -24.78
N PRO A 189 -7.88 -4.56 -26.00
CA PRO A 189 -6.50 -4.98 -26.17
C PRO A 189 -5.49 -3.97 -25.63
N ILE A 190 -5.75 -2.66 -25.77
CA ILE A 190 -4.88 -1.61 -25.22
C ILE A 190 -4.73 -1.75 -23.70
N TRP A 191 -5.85 -1.90 -22.98
CA TRP A 191 -5.84 -2.02 -21.53
C TRP A 191 -5.29 -3.36 -21.04
N LEU A 192 -5.54 -4.46 -21.77
CA LEU A 192 -4.95 -5.76 -21.44
C LEU A 192 -3.43 -5.77 -21.64
N VAL A 193 -2.91 -5.21 -22.74
CA VAL A 193 -1.47 -5.07 -22.99
C VAL A 193 -0.83 -4.16 -21.94
N SER A 194 -1.47 -3.03 -21.63
CA SER A 194 -1.01 -2.12 -20.57
C SER A 194 -0.95 -2.83 -19.20
N GLY A 195 -1.97 -3.63 -18.89
CA GLY A 195 -2.00 -4.46 -17.69
C GLY A 195 -0.91 -5.52 -17.66
N PHE A 196 -0.59 -6.13 -18.79
CA PHE A 196 0.51 -7.09 -18.91
C PHE A 196 1.86 -6.43 -18.66
N VAL A 197 2.13 -5.27 -19.28
CA VAL A 197 3.36 -4.50 -19.09
C VAL A 197 3.52 -4.07 -17.63
N TRP A 198 2.45 -3.57 -17.00
CA TRP A 198 2.43 -3.32 -15.56
C TRP A 198 2.77 -4.58 -14.78
N GLY A 199 2.12 -5.71 -15.11
CA GLY A 199 2.35 -6.99 -14.45
C GLY A 199 3.82 -7.42 -14.49
N LEU A 200 4.49 -7.26 -15.63
CA LEU A 200 5.93 -7.51 -15.77
C LEU A 200 6.76 -6.57 -14.90
N PHE A 201 6.42 -5.28 -14.89
CA PHE A 201 7.07 -4.29 -14.04
C PHE A 201 6.97 -4.68 -12.55
N MET A 202 5.78 -5.04 -12.08
CA MET A 202 5.57 -5.47 -10.70
C MET A 202 6.33 -6.77 -10.38
N ARG A 203 6.34 -7.73 -11.30
CA ARG A 203 7.14 -8.96 -11.15
C ARG A 203 8.61 -8.62 -10.89
N PHE A 204 9.17 -7.71 -11.67
CA PHE A 204 10.57 -7.31 -11.56
C PHE A 204 10.88 -6.61 -10.24
N PHE A 205 9.99 -5.76 -9.73
CA PHE A 205 10.23 -5.02 -8.49
C PHE A 205 9.93 -5.83 -7.22
N MET A 206 8.83 -6.58 -7.19
CA MET A 206 8.37 -7.30 -5.99
C MET A 206 9.16 -8.59 -5.74
N ASN A 207 9.56 -9.30 -6.80
CA ASN A 207 10.32 -10.55 -6.67
C ASN A 207 11.84 -10.31 -6.53
N ARG A 208 12.30 -9.06 -6.42
CA ARG A 208 13.71 -8.73 -6.16
C ARG A 208 14.13 -9.24 -4.77
N LYS A 209 14.88 -10.35 -4.78
CA LYS A 209 15.56 -10.90 -3.61
C LYS A 209 16.72 -9.99 -3.18
N GLY A 210 17.09 -10.04 -1.90
CA GLY A 210 18.30 -9.39 -1.41
C GLY A 210 19.57 -10.12 -1.89
N LYS A 211 20.75 -9.52 -1.67
CA LYS A 211 22.01 -10.19 -1.98
C LYS A 211 22.27 -11.27 -0.90
N LYS A 212 22.49 -12.52 -1.30
CA LYS A 212 23.08 -13.53 -0.43
C LYS A 212 24.50 -13.11 -0.10
N THR A 213 24.89 -13.22 1.16
CA THR A 213 26.30 -13.34 1.52
C THR A 213 26.65 -14.80 1.36
N ASP A 214 27.58 -15.12 0.47
CA ASP A 214 28.32 -16.37 0.56
C ASP A 214 28.98 -16.37 1.94
N GLY A 215 28.75 -17.44 2.70
CA GLY A 215 29.24 -17.55 4.07
C GLY A 215 30.76 -17.46 4.06
N HIS A 216 31.30 -16.39 4.61
CA HIS A 216 32.61 -16.45 5.22
C HIS A 216 32.37 -16.79 6.69
N GLU A 217 32.31 -18.10 6.97
CA GLU A 217 32.85 -18.62 8.21
C GLU A 217 34.32 -18.19 8.24
N SER A 218 34.62 -17.18 9.03
CA SER A 218 35.98 -16.92 9.49
C SER A 218 36.09 -17.52 10.89
N ASN A 219 36.92 -18.56 10.96
CA ASN A 219 37.41 -19.33 12.12
C ASN A 219 37.40 -18.62 13.47
#